data_AF-Q8KRQ7-F1
#
_entry.id   AF-Q8KRQ7-F1
#
_cell.length_a   1.000
_cell.length_b   1.000
_cell.length_c   1.000
_cell.angle_alpha   90.00
_cell.angle_beta   90.00
_cell.angle_gamma   90.00
#
_symmetry.space_group_name_H-M   'P 1'
#
loop_
_entity.id
_entity.type
_entity.pdbx_description
1 polymer ?
#
loop_
_entity_poly.entity_id
_entity_poly.type
_entity_poly.pdbx_seq_one_letter_code
_entity_poly.pdbx_strand_id
1 'polypeptide(L)'
;ANLTTLPGEWLMSQANTGKQPVTQQTLFELGSVSKTFTGVLGGDAIARGEIKLSDPVSKYWPALSGKQWEGISLLNLATYTAGGLPLQVPDNITDETSLQNYYETWQPQWAPGTKRFYSNASIGMFGKLAVKPSGMSFEQAMNKRVFQPLNLTHTWIHVPEREEKHYAWGYRDGKAVHVSPGMLDAEAYGVKSSIKDMASWVRANMTPSEVKDASLQKGILLAQSRYC
;
A
#
# COMPACT_ATOMS: atom_id res chain seq x y z
N ALA A 1 8.96 35.83 6.56
CA ALA A 1 9.52 34.56 6.07
C ALA A 1 8.55 33.46 6.47
N ASN A 2 7.79 32.95 5.49
CA ASN A 2 6.72 32.00 5.71
C ASN A 2 7.31 30.62 6.07
N LEU A 3 6.99 30.14 7.27
CA LEU A 3 7.22 28.77 7.67
C LEU A 3 6.13 27.91 7.01
N THR A 4 6.54 27.18 5.98
CA THR A 4 5.79 26.08 5.39
C THR A 4 5.47 25.03 6.46
N THR A 5 4.18 24.76 6.63
CA THR A 5 3.67 23.63 7.41
C THR A 5 4.12 22.32 6.77
N LEU A 6 4.78 21.47 7.55
CA LEU A 6 5.07 20.09 7.17
C LEU A 6 3.74 19.30 7.19
N PRO A 7 3.34 18.58 6.13
CA PRO A 7 2.18 17.71 6.18
C PRO A 7 2.58 16.41 6.89
N GLY A 8 2.30 16.35 8.19
CA GLY A 8 2.57 15.22 9.06
C GLY A 8 1.70 15.23 10.31
N GLU A 9 0.46 15.75 10.20
CA GLU A 9 -0.47 15.75 11.30
C GLU A 9 -1.03 14.34 11.51
N TRP A 10 -0.73 13.81 12.69
CA TRP A 10 -1.28 12.58 13.22
C TRP A 10 -2.80 12.70 13.29
N LEU A 11 -3.51 11.87 12.51
CA LEU A 11 -4.94 11.63 12.73
C LEU A 11 -5.10 11.00 14.12
N MET A 12 -5.57 11.81 15.08
CA MET A 12 -6.10 11.28 16.34
C MET A 12 -7.44 10.62 16.01
N SER A 13 -7.44 9.29 15.86
CA SER A 13 -8.68 8.53 15.73
C SER A 13 -9.38 8.51 17.11
N GLN A 14 -10.30 9.44 17.33
CA GLN A 14 -11.27 9.31 18.41
C GLN A 14 -12.55 8.73 17.83
N ALA A 15 -13.15 7.73 18.46
CA ALA A 15 -14.55 7.47 18.20
C ALA A 15 -15.35 8.55 18.96
N ASN A 16 -15.90 9.57 18.29
CA ASN A 16 -17.12 10.21 18.80
C ASN A 16 -17.86 11.14 17.85
N THR A 17 -18.62 10.54 16.94
CA THR A 17 -19.91 11.07 16.50
C THR A 17 -20.92 10.08 17.07
N GLY A 18 -21.32 10.28 18.33
CA GLY A 18 -22.50 9.60 18.88
C GLY A 18 -22.29 8.58 20.02
N LYS A 19 -21.28 8.72 20.89
CA LYS A 19 -21.09 7.88 22.10
C LYS A 19 -20.83 6.39 21.83
N GLN A 20 -20.39 6.02 20.62
CA GLN A 20 -20.01 4.64 20.30
C GLN A 20 -18.64 4.32 20.93
N PRO A 21 -18.54 3.38 21.88
CA PRO A 21 -17.26 3.02 22.47
C PRO A 21 -16.37 2.31 21.45
N VAL A 22 -15.06 2.54 21.51
CA VAL A 22 -14.09 1.71 20.78
C VAL A 22 -14.15 0.28 21.33
N THR A 23 -14.26 -0.70 20.45
CA THR A 23 -14.27 -2.12 20.79
C THR A 23 -13.19 -2.87 20.01
N GLN A 24 -13.05 -4.17 20.28
CA GLN A 24 -12.16 -5.05 19.51
C GLN A 24 -12.60 -5.23 18.04
N GLN A 25 -13.83 -4.82 17.69
CA GLN A 25 -14.37 -4.88 16.33
C GLN A 25 -14.21 -3.56 15.58
N THR A 26 -13.91 -2.45 16.26
CA THR A 26 -13.78 -1.14 15.63
C THR A 26 -12.69 -1.15 14.56
N LEU A 27 -13.06 -0.75 13.34
CA LEU A 27 -12.16 -0.60 12.20
C LEU A 27 -11.55 0.80 12.23
N PHE A 28 -10.23 0.86 12.11
CA PHE A 28 -9.47 2.10 11.98
C PHE A 28 -8.76 2.14 10.63
N GLU A 29 -8.67 3.34 10.05
CA GLU A 29 -7.83 3.60 8.89
C GLU A 29 -6.36 3.46 9.26
N LEU A 30 -5.66 2.54 8.59
CA LEU A 30 -4.27 2.25 8.91
C LEU A 30 -3.27 3.24 8.31
N GLY A 31 -3.73 4.05 7.35
CA GLY A 31 -2.87 4.94 6.58
C GLY A 31 -1.68 4.15 6.01
N SER A 32 -0.48 4.70 6.15
CA SER A 32 0.73 4.11 5.56
C SER A 32 1.17 2.76 6.13
N VAL A 33 0.57 2.25 7.23
CA VAL A 33 0.79 0.86 7.66
C VAL A 33 0.31 -0.13 6.58
N SER A 34 -0.66 0.27 5.74
CA SER A 34 -1.11 -0.46 4.55
C SER A 34 0.04 -0.93 3.65
N LYS A 35 1.13 -0.17 3.57
CA LYS A 35 2.32 -0.51 2.78
C LYS A 35 3.01 -1.80 3.22
N THR A 36 2.86 -2.17 4.50
CA THR A 36 3.38 -3.45 5.00
C THR A 36 2.63 -4.63 4.37
N PHE A 37 1.31 -4.51 4.20
CA PHE A 37 0.49 -5.48 3.47
C PHE A 37 0.88 -5.52 1.99
N THR A 38 1.06 -4.36 1.35
CA THR A 38 1.52 -4.26 -0.05
C THR A 38 2.89 -4.91 -0.27
N GLY A 39 3.84 -4.68 0.65
CA GLY A 39 5.16 -5.31 0.61
C GLY A 39 5.08 -6.82 0.72
N VAL A 40 4.26 -7.35 1.63
CA VAL A 40 4.04 -8.79 1.80
C VAL A 40 3.32 -9.40 0.60
N LEU A 41 2.31 -8.74 0.04
CA LEU A 41 1.63 -9.19 -1.18
C LEU A 41 2.59 -9.25 -2.37
N GLY A 42 3.47 -8.26 -2.52
CA GLY A 42 4.55 -8.31 -3.50
C GLY A 42 5.54 -9.44 -3.23
N GLY A 43 5.89 -9.69 -1.97
CA GLY A 43 6.67 -10.85 -1.54
C GLY A 43 6.02 -12.18 -1.92
N ASP A 44 4.70 -12.32 -1.71
CA ASP A 44 3.93 -13.49 -2.11
C ASP A 44 3.94 -13.67 -3.64
N ALA A 45 3.79 -12.60 -4.42
CA ALA A 45 3.91 -12.65 -5.88
C ALA A 45 5.32 -13.10 -6.33
N ILE A 46 6.39 -12.66 -5.66
CA ILE A 46 7.76 -13.17 -5.90
C ILE A 46 7.84 -14.67 -5.57
N ALA A 47 7.29 -15.08 -4.43
CA ALA A 47 7.30 -16.48 -3.99
C ALA A 47 6.55 -17.40 -4.96
N ARG A 48 5.49 -16.89 -5.62
CA ARG A 48 4.75 -17.58 -6.69
C ARG A 48 5.45 -17.58 -8.05
N GLY A 49 6.56 -16.87 -8.19
CA GLY A 49 7.30 -16.75 -9.46
C GLY A 49 6.65 -15.82 -10.48
N GLU A 50 5.70 -14.98 -10.04
CA GLU A 50 4.95 -14.06 -10.90
C GLU A 50 5.76 -12.82 -11.25
N ILE A 51 6.58 -12.35 -10.30
CA ILE A 51 7.44 -11.19 -10.47
C ILE A 51 8.86 -11.44 -9.95
N LYS A 52 9.83 -10.65 -10.44
CA LYS A 52 11.15 -10.49 -9.82
C LYS A 52 11.39 -9.02 -9.52
N LEU A 53 11.99 -8.72 -8.37
CA LEU A 53 12.30 -7.33 -8.01
C LEU A 53 13.29 -6.67 -8.98
N SER A 54 14.16 -7.46 -9.62
CA SER A 54 15.09 -6.99 -10.64
C SER A 54 14.45 -6.73 -11.99
N ASP A 55 13.19 -7.12 -12.21
CA ASP A 55 12.54 -6.90 -13.49
C ASP A 55 12.30 -5.40 -13.73
N PRO A 56 12.48 -4.92 -14.97
CA PRO A 56 12.17 -3.54 -15.32
C PRO A 56 10.66 -3.29 -15.21
N VAL A 57 10.28 -2.07 -14.83
CA VAL A 57 8.87 -1.67 -14.70
C VAL A 57 8.09 -1.87 -16.01
N SER A 58 8.73 -1.60 -17.16
CA SER A 58 8.15 -1.75 -18.49
C SER A 58 7.67 -3.17 -18.81
N LYS A 59 8.21 -4.20 -18.13
CA LYS A 59 7.74 -5.59 -18.26
C LYS A 59 6.28 -5.76 -17.82
N TYR A 60 5.85 -4.99 -16.82
CA TYR A 60 4.50 -5.07 -16.24
C TYR A 60 3.60 -3.92 -16.70
N TRP A 61 4.19 -2.83 -17.21
CA TRP A 61 3.46 -1.74 -17.83
C TRP A 61 4.21 -1.23 -19.06
N PRO A 62 3.94 -1.81 -20.26
CA PRO A 62 4.68 -1.47 -21.48
C PRO A 62 4.65 0.01 -21.86
N ALA A 63 3.62 0.75 -21.45
CA ALA A 63 3.53 2.19 -21.62
C ALA A 63 4.69 2.96 -20.96
N LEU A 64 5.29 2.41 -19.89
CA LEU A 64 6.42 2.99 -19.18
C LEU A 64 7.76 2.52 -19.77
N SER A 65 7.92 2.60 -21.09
CA SER A 65 9.13 2.21 -21.83
C SER A 65 9.99 3.39 -22.28
N GLY A 66 9.65 4.63 -21.88
CA GLY A 66 10.45 5.81 -22.18
C GLY A 66 11.83 5.77 -21.52
N LYS A 67 12.79 6.54 -22.05
CA LYS A 67 14.19 6.59 -21.56
C LYS A 67 14.30 6.89 -20.06
N GLN A 68 13.39 7.68 -19.52
CA GLN A 68 13.31 8.02 -18.10
C GLN A 68 12.99 6.84 -17.17
N TRP A 69 12.42 5.76 -17.73
CA TRP A 69 12.14 4.51 -17.02
C TRP A 69 13.23 3.45 -17.23
N GLU A 70 14.24 3.74 -18.04
CA GLU A 70 15.37 2.84 -18.27
C GLU A 70 16.16 2.63 -16.96
N GLY A 71 16.40 1.37 -16.61
CA GLY A 71 17.06 1.00 -15.36
C GLY A 71 16.19 1.07 -14.09
N ILE A 72 14.92 1.50 -14.17
CA ILE A 72 13.99 1.45 -13.04
C ILE A 72 13.35 0.06 -12.95
N SER A 73 13.59 -0.60 -11.83
CA SER A 73 13.06 -1.93 -11.51
C SER A 73 11.91 -1.89 -10.51
N LEU A 74 11.21 -3.02 -10.35
CA LEU A 74 10.23 -3.18 -9.27
C LEU A 74 10.85 -2.98 -7.88
N LEU A 75 12.13 -3.33 -7.69
CA LEU A 75 12.87 -3.05 -6.44
C LEU A 75 12.88 -1.56 -6.15
N ASN A 76 13.13 -0.73 -7.17
CA ASN A 76 13.22 0.70 -6.99
C ASN A 76 11.88 1.31 -6.60
N LEU A 77 10.79 0.82 -7.18
CA LEU A 77 9.43 1.22 -6.79
C LEU A 77 9.10 0.81 -5.35
N ALA A 78 9.36 -0.45 -4.98
CA ALA A 78 9.06 -0.99 -3.66
C ALA A 78 9.85 -0.30 -2.52
N THR A 79 11.05 0.20 -2.83
CA THR A 79 12.00 0.76 -1.85
C THR A 79 12.16 2.27 -1.92
N TYR A 80 11.34 2.96 -2.73
CA TYR A 80 11.35 4.41 -2.90
C TYR A 80 12.65 4.97 -3.48
N THR A 81 13.30 4.19 -4.34
CA THR A 81 14.60 4.53 -4.95
C THR A 81 14.51 4.71 -6.47
N ALA A 82 13.31 4.93 -7.01
CA ALA A 82 13.11 5.14 -8.45
C ALA A 82 13.74 6.43 -9.00
N GLY A 83 14.17 7.36 -8.14
CA GLY A 83 14.77 8.63 -8.57
C GLY A 83 13.89 9.86 -8.33
N GLY A 84 13.07 9.86 -7.28
CA GLY A 84 12.29 11.06 -6.88
C GLY A 84 10.85 11.09 -7.40
N LEU A 85 10.17 9.94 -7.41
CA LEU A 85 8.70 9.91 -7.44
C LEU A 85 8.14 10.67 -6.23
N PRO A 86 7.07 11.47 -6.37
CA PRO A 86 6.63 12.37 -5.31
C PRO A 86 6.01 11.64 -4.14
N LEU A 87 5.85 12.34 -3.01
CA LEU A 87 5.20 11.80 -1.82
C LEU A 87 3.79 11.29 -2.09
N GLN A 88 3.00 12.01 -2.89
CA GLN A 88 1.62 11.70 -3.24
C GLN A 88 1.45 11.68 -4.75
N VAL A 89 0.51 10.86 -5.24
CA VAL A 89 -0.04 11.08 -6.59
C VAL A 89 -0.80 12.41 -6.55
N PRO A 90 -0.61 13.33 -7.52
CA PRO A 90 -1.33 14.60 -7.52
C PRO A 90 -2.85 14.44 -7.55
N ASP A 91 -3.59 15.27 -6.81
CA ASP A 91 -5.05 15.16 -6.65
C ASP A 91 -5.85 15.27 -7.96
N ASN A 92 -5.27 15.90 -8.99
CA ASN A 92 -5.89 16.02 -10.32
C ASN A 92 -5.77 14.74 -11.17
N ILE A 93 -5.12 13.70 -10.66
CA ILE A 93 -5.02 12.37 -11.29
C ILE A 93 -6.10 11.48 -10.67
N THR A 94 -7.17 11.25 -11.43
CA THR A 94 -8.41 10.66 -10.91
C THR A 94 -8.83 9.36 -11.61
N ASP A 95 -8.08 8.94 -12.63
CA ASP A 95 -8.37 7.73 -13.39
C ASP A 95 -7.09 7.07 -13.94
N GLU A 96 -7.24 5.88 -14.53
CA GLU A 96 -6.13 5.10 -15.08
C GLU A 96 -5.39 5.82 -16.22
N THR A 97 -6.10 6.57 -17.05
CA THR A 97 -5.52 7.28 -18.21
C THR A 97 -4.63 8.44 -17.74
N SER A 98 -5.14 9.27 -16.83
CA SER A 98 -4.39 10.35 -16.21
C SER A 98 -3.21 9.82 -15.39
N LEU A 99 -3.38 8.69 -14.70
CA LEU A 99 -2.29 8.03 -13.98
C LEU A 99 -1.19 7.56 -14.93
N GLN A 100 -1.56 6.91 -16.03
CA GLN A 100 -0.59 6.49 -17.04
C GLN A 100 0.16 7.70 -17.61
N ASN A 101 -0.56 8.74 -18.06
CA ASN A 101 0.04 9.97 -18.59
C ASN A 101 0.98 10.63 -17.56
N TYR A 102 0.60 10.63 -16.28
CA TYR A 102 1.42 11.15 -15.20
C TYR A 102 2.77 10.41 -15.09
N TYR A 103 2.77 9.07 -15.09
CA TYR A 103 4.00 8.29 -15.02
C TYR A 103 4.80 8.32 -16.33
N GLU A 104 4.14 8.38 -17.48
CA GLU A 104 4.82 8.53 -18.77
C GLU A 104 5.57 9.87 -18.88
N THR A 105 5.03 10.94 -18.30
CA THR A 105 5.64 12.28 -18.39
C THR A 105 6.56 12.63 -17.22
N TRP A 106 6.50 11.89 -16.11
CA TRP A 106 7.39 12.04 -14.96
C TRP A 106 8.87 11.97 -15.38
N GLN A 107 9.73 12.77 -14.75
CA GLN A 107 11.17 12.77 -14.97
C GLN A 107 11.92 12.53 -13.65
N PRO A 108 12.93 11.65 -13.61
CA PRO A 108 13.73 11.41 -12.41
C PRO A 108 14.57 12.63 -12.05
N GLN A 109 14.63 12.93 -10.75
CA GLN A 109 15.53 13.93 -10.16
C GLN A 109 16.93 13.36 -9.90
N TRP A 110 17.02 12.04 -9.72
CA TRP A 110 18.26 11.32 -9.44
C TRP A 110 18.28 9.99 -10.19
N ALA A 111 19.47 9.43 -10.41
CA ALA A 111 19.59 8.10 -10.99
C ALA A 111 18.89 7.04 -10.11
N PRO A 112 18.25 6.03 -10.70
CA PRO A 112 17.61 4.95 -9.96
C PRO A 112 18.60 4.26 -9.00
N GLY A 113 18.13 3.87 -7.82
CA GLY A 113 18.94 3.20 -6.79
C GLY A 113 19.86 4.11 -5.98
N THR A 114 19.99 5.40 -6.31
CA THR A 114 20.97 6.29 -5.64
C THR A 114 20.46 7.04 -4.41
N LYS A 115 19.16 7.35 -4.36
CA LYS A 115 18.54 8.06 -3.24
C LYS A 115 17.18 7.47 -2.89
N ARG A 116 16.92 7.36 -1.59
CA ARG A 116 15.62 6.97 -1.05
C ARG A 116 14.78 8.20 -0.76
N PHE A 117 13.58 8.28 -1.35
CA PHE A 117 12.63 9.36 -1.13
C PHE A 117 11.23 8.78 -0.94
N TYR A 118 10.77 8.70 0.31
CA TYR A 118 9.50 8.05 0.68
C TYR A 118 8.32 8.58 -0.16
N SER A 119 7.55 7.67 -0.75
CA SER A 119 6.61 8.01 -1.83
C SER A 119 5.44 7.02 -1.93
N ASN A 120 4.20 7.52 -1.83
CA ASN A 120 2.99 6.76 -2.11
C ASN A 120 2.90 6.40 -3.59
N ALA A 121 3.26 7.32 -4.50
CA ALA A 121 3.32 7.06 -5.93
C ALA A 121 4.25 5.87 -6.26
N SER A 122 5.40 5.77 -5.59
CA SER A 122 6.37 4.70 -5.79
C SER A 122 5.86 3.32 -5.36
N ILE A 123 5.56 3.14 -4.07
CA ILE A 123 5.12 1.82 -3.58
C ILE A 123 3.69 1.46 -3.98
N GLY A 124 2.85 2.47 -4.22
CA GLY A 124 1.52 2.28 -4.78
C GLY A 124 1.60 1.68 -6.19
N MET A 125 2.47 2.24 -7.04
CA MET A 125 2.76 1.67 -8.35
C MET A 125 3.33 0.25 -8.24
N PHE A 126 4.25 0.00 -7.31
CA PHE A 126 4.73 -1.37 -7.06
C PHE A 126 3.59 -2.34 -6.76
N GLY A 127 2.68 -2.00 -5.85
CA GLY A 127 1.53 -2.85 -5.50
C GLY A 127 0.65 -3.16 -6.72
N LYS A 128 0.32 -2.13 -7.50
CA LYS A 128 -0.48 -2.25 -8.73
C LYS A 128 0.17 -3.19 -9.74
N LEU A 129 1.48 -3.09 -9.94
CA LEU A 129 2.22 -3.91 -10.89
C LEU A 129 2.46 -5.34 -10.39
N ALA A 130 2.68 -5.51 -9.09
CA ALA A 130 2.97 -6.81 -8.50
C ALA A 130 1.83 -7.82 -8.71
N VAL A 131 0.58 -7.36 -8.77
CA VAL A 131 -0.59 -8.23 -8.95
C VAL A 131 -0.98 -8.47 -10.41
N LYS A 132 -0.44 -7.70 -11.36
CA LYS A 132 -0.82 -7.82 -12.79
C LYS A 132 -0.71 -9.23 -13.36
N PRO A 133 0.39 -9.99 -13.13
CA PRO A 133 0.50 -11.35 -13.70
C PRO A 133 -0.57 -12.32 -13.19
N SER A 134 -1.17 -12.04 -12.02
CA SER A 134 -2.22 -12.88 -11.45
C SER A 134 -3.60 -12.70 -12.11
N GLY A 135 -3.79 -11.62 -12.88
CA GLY A 135 -5.08 -11.22 -13.45
C GLY A 135 -6.11 -10.70 -12.44
N MET A 136 -5.76 -10.60 -11.16
CA MET A 136 -6.63 -10.06 -10.10
C MET A 136 -6.48 -8.55 -9.95
N SER A 137 -7.53 -7.88 -9.49
CA SER A 137 -7.37 -6.54 -8.92
C SER A 137 -6.51 -6.59 -7.65
N PHE A 138 -5.93 -5.46 -7.25
CA PHE A 138 -5.13 -5.39 -6.03
C PHE A 138 -5.92 -5.85 -4.80
N GLU A 139 -7.17 -5.42 -4.66
CA GLU A 139 -8.03 -5.84 -3.55
C GLU A 139 -8.38 -7.32 -3.57
N GLN A 140 -8.65 -7.89 -4.74
CA GLN A 140 -8.88 -9.33 -4.87
C GLN A 140 -7.63 -10.13 -4.47
N ALA A 141 -6.46 -9.71 -4.93
CA ALA A 141 -5.20 -10.35 -4.60
C ALA A 141 -4.90 -10.23 -3.09
N MET A 142 -5.08 -9.05 -2.50
CA MET A 142 -4.87 -8.81 -1.08
C MET A 142 -5.79 -9.68 -0.22
N ASN A 143 -7.09 -9.73 -0.56
CA ASN A 143 -8.06 -10.53 0.17
C ASN A 143 -7.71 -12.03 0.09
N LYS A 144 -7.48 -12.54 -1.13
CA LYS A 144 -7.25 -13.97 -1.38
C LYS A 144 -5.89 -14.48 -0.88
N ARG A 145 -4.86 -13.64 -0.96
CA ARG A 145 -3.47 -14.06 -0.72
C ARG A 145 -2.92 -13.64 0.64
N VAL A 146 -3.53 -12.65 1.30
CA VAL A 146 -3.02 -12.13 2.59
C VAL A 146 -4.10 -12.19 3.67
N PHE A 147 -5.27 -11.56 3.46
CA PHE A 147 -6.27 -11.45 4.52
C PHE A 147 -6.89 -12.82 4.87
N GLN A 148 -7.37 -13.58 3.89
CA GLN A 148 -7.98 -14.88 4.11
C GLN A 148 -7.00 -15.91 4.71
N PRO A 149 -5.78 -16.10 4.19
CA PRO A 149 -4.85 -17.09 4.75
C PRO A 149 -4.40 -16.79 6.19
N LEU A 150 -4.40 -15.51 6.59
CA LEU A 150 -4.10 -15.07 7.96
C LEU A 150 -5.35 -14.94 8.84
N ASN A 151 -6.53 -15.27 8.31
CA ASN A 151 -7.82 -15.17 8.99
C ASN A 151 -8.12 -13.74 9.52
N LEU A 152 -7.74 -12.72 8.74
CA LEU A 152 -8.02 -11.31 9.01
C LEU A 152 -9.45 -10.97 8.53
N THR A 153 -10.43 -11.32 9.35
CA THR A 153 -11.87 -11.27 8.99
C THR A 153 -12.51 -9.89 9.15
N HIS A 154 -11.81 -8.95 9.79
CA HIS A 154 -12.19 -7.56 10.03
C HIS A 154 -11.09 -6.62 9.52
N THR A 155 -10.61 -6.90 8.31
CA THR A 155 -9.61 -6.12 7.57
C THR A 155 -10.08 -5.94 6.14
N TRP A 156 -10.12 -4.70 5.67
CA TRP A 156 -10.76 -4.32 4.41
C TRP A 156 -9.97 -3.23 3.69
N ILE A 157 -10.03 -3.19 2.35
CA ILE A 157 -9.64 -2.01 1.57
C ILE A 157 -10.90 -1.13 1.40
N HIS A 158 -11.95 -1.70 0.81
CA HIS A 158 -13.31 -1.15 0.84
C HIS A 158 -14.11 -1.78 1.97
N VAL A 159 -14.54 -0.96 2.94
CA VAL A 159 -15.39 -1.41 4.04
C VAL A 159 -16.78 -1.71 3.48
N PRO A 160 -17.30 -2.94 3.59
CA PRO A 160 -18.63 -3.27 3.10
C PRO A 160 -19.71 -2.69 4.03
N GLU A 161 -20.90 -2.42 3.49
CA GLU A 161 -22.04 -1.82 4.20
C GLU A 161 -22.32 -2.47 5.57
N ARG A 162 -22.26 -3.81 5.64
CA ARG A 162 -22.48 -4.58 6.88
C ARG A 162 -21.48 -4.27 8.01
N GLU A 163 -20.31 -3.74 7.68
CA GLU A 163 -19.24 -3.39 8.61
C GLU A 163 -19.18 -1.87 8.89
N GLU A 164 -19.99 -1.04 8.23
CA GLU A 164 -19.96 0.42 8.42
C GLU A 164 -20.23 0.84 9.87
N LYS A 165 -21.08 0.10 10.58
CA LYS A 165 -21.34 0.31 12.02
C LYS A 165 -20.10 0.12 12.90
N HIS A 166 -19.07 -0.56 12.40
CA HIS A 166 -17.80 -0.78 13.07
C HIS A 166 -16.71 0.19 12.58
N TYR A 167 -16.95 0.96 11.51
CA TYR A 167 -16.00 1.91 10.96
C TYR A 167 -15.96 3.19 11.80
N ALA A 168 -14.84 3.40 12.49
CA ALA A 168 -14.64 4.63 13.25
C ALA A 168 -14.42 5.84 12.34
N TRP A 169 -15.07 6.94 12.70
CA TRP A 169 -14.72 8.26 12.18
C TRP A 169 -13.34 8.69 12.66
N GLY A 170 -12.52 9.22 11.75
CA GLY A 170 -11.35 10.02 12.12
C GLY A 170 -11.76 11.44 12.49
N TYR A 171 -10.91 12.15 13.24
CA TYR A 171 -11.15 13.56 13.59
C TYR A 171 -9.98 14.43 13.18
N ARG A 172 -10.28 15.48 12.42
CA ARG A 172 -9.33 16.50 11.99
C ARG A 172 -9.99 17.87 12.16
N ASP A 173 -9.34 18.75 12.90
CA ASP A 173 -9.89 20.06 13.28
C ASP A 173 -11.29 19.98 13.90
N GLY A 174 -11.52 18.94 14.72
CA GLY A 174 -12.81 18.66 15.36
C GLY A 174 -13.90 18.16 14.42
N LYS A 175 -13.61 17.98 13.12
CA LYS A 175 -14.56 17.46 12.13
C LYS A 175 -14.35 15.97 11.92
N ALA A 176 -15.46 15.24 11.90
CA ALA A 176 -15.46 13.82 11.55
C ALA A 176 -15.14 13.64 10.07
N VAL A 177 -14.20 12.76 9.76
CA VAL A 177 -13.69 12.50 8.42
C VAL A 177 -13.41 11.02 8.22
N HIS A 178 -13.59 10.55 6.99
CA HIS A 178 -12.95 9.33 6.47
C HIS A 178 -11.96 9.73 5.37
N VAL A 179 -11.05 8.83 5.04
CA VAL A 179 -10.13 8.99 3.92
C VAL A 179 -10.91 9.18 2.61
N SER A 180 -10.50 10.19 1.83
CA SER A 180 -11.05 10.40 0.49
C SER A 180 -10.43 9.40 -0.49
N PRO A 181 -11.18 8.93 -1.50
CA PRO A 181 -10.62 8.12 -2.58
C PRO A 181 -9.49 8.85 -3.32
N GLY A 182 -8.49 8.10 -3.76
CA GLY A 182 -7.41 8.64 -4.59
C GLY A 182 -6.71 7.55 -5.38
N MET A 183 -6.05 7.91 -6.49
CA MET A 183 -5.32 6.92 -7.27
C MET A 183 -4.19 6.29 -6.45
N LEU A 184 -4.13 4.96 -6.47
CA LEU A 184 -3.21 4.13 -5.69
C LEU A 184 -3.43 4.17 -4.17
N ASP A 185 -4.62 4.56 -3.71
CA ASP A 185 -4.97 4.58 -2.30
C ASP A 185 -4.90 3.18 -1.67
N ALA A 186 -5.52 2.17 -2.27
CA ALA A 186 -5.53 0.79 -1.83
C ALA A 186 -4.12 0.25 -1.57
N GLU A 187 -3.20 0.51 -2.50
CA GLU A 187 -1.82 0.05 -2.47
C GLU A 187 -0.94 0.83 -1.47
N ALA A 188 -1.25 2.10 -1.22
CA ALA A 188 -0.38 2.97 -0.42
C ALA A 188 -0.91 3.24 1.00
N TYR A 189 -2.21 3.38 1.21
CA TYR A 189 -2.77 3.80 2.50
C TYR A 189 -4.22 3.35 2.78
N GLY A 190 -4.78 2.46 1.95
CA GLY A 190 -6.21 2.20 1.91
C GLY A 190 -6.74 1.11 2.83
N VAL A 191 -5.91 0.45 3.64
CA VAL A 191 -6.37 -0.64 4.52
C VAL A 191 -7.04 -0.07 5.77
N LYS A 192 -8.16 -0.69 6.17
CA LYS A 192 -8.87 -0.47 7.44
C LYS A 192 -8.90 -1.80 8.19
N SER A 193 -8.58 -1.79 9.48
CA SER A 193 -8.50 -3.03 10.27
C SER A 193 -8.93 -2.82 11.71
N SER A 194 -9.41 -3.91 12.32
CA SER A 194 -9.58 -3.98 13.76
C SER A 194 -8.25 -4.23 14.50
N ILE A 195 -8.23 -3.94 15.80
CA ILE A 195 -7.06 -4.23 16.66
C ILE A 195 -6.78 -5.73 16.79
N LYS A 196 -7.82 -6.58 16.74
CA LYS A 196 -7.69 -8.04 16.81
C LYS A 196 -6.96 -8.59 15.58
N ASP A 197 -7.32 -8.08 14.41
CA ASP A 197 -6.68 -8.46 13.16
C ASP A 197 -5.26 -7.88 13.07
N MET A 198 -5.04 -6.64 13.51
CA MET A 198 -3.68 -6.07 13.55
C MET A 198 -2.76 -6.84 14.51
N ALA A 199 -3.26 -7.34 15.64
CA ALA A 199 -2.50 -8.23 16.51
C ALA A 199 -2.14 -9.56 15.81
N SER A 200 -3.06 -10.10 14.99
CA SER A 200 -2.82 -11.31 14.19
C SER A 200 -1.80 -11.05 13.07
N TRP A 201 -1.88 -9.89 12.41
CA TRP A 201 -0.90 -9.41 11.43
C TRP A 201 0.52 -9.29 12.02
N VAL A 202 0.63 -8.69 13.21
CA VAL A 202 1.91 -8.58 13.93
C VAL A 202 2.45 -9.98 14.27
N ARG A 203 1.62 -10.89 14.78
CA ARG A 203 2.04 -12.27 15.10
C ARG A 203 2.55 -13.00 13.85
N ALA A 204 1.84 -12.90 12.73
CA ALA A 204 2.26 -13.51 11.47
C ALA A 204 3.63 -12.99 11.00
N ASN A 205 3.92 -11.70 11.22
CA ASN A 205 5.22 -11.10 10.91
C ASN A 205 6.32 -11.47 11.91
N MET A 206 6.00 -11.61 13.20
CA MET A 206 6.97 -12.02 14.23
C MET A 206 7.35 -13.50 14.14
N THR A 207 6.39 -14.35 13.75
CA THR A 207 6.56 -15.79 13.65
C THR A 207 6.09 -16.32 12.29
N PRO A 208 6.77 -15.97 11.17
CA PRO A 208 6.34 -16.39 9.84
C PRO A 208 6.29 -17.92 9.67
N SER A 209 7.03 -18.68 10.48
CA SER A 209 7.01 -20.14 10.50
C SER A 209 5.66 -20.75 10.88
N GLU A 210 4.75 -20.00 11.51
CA GLU A 210 3.39 -20.45 11.82
C GLU A 210 2.38 -20.21 10.68
N VAL A 211 2.79 -19.46 9.64
CA VAL A 211 1.93 -19.19 8.48
C VAL A 211 1.89 -20.42 7.58
N LYS A 212 0.70 -20.99 7.39
CA LYS A 212 0.50 -22.25 6.66
C LYS A 212 0.65 -22.13 5.15
N ASP A 213 0.25 -20.99 4.58
CA ASP A 213 0.40 -20.76 3.15
C ASP A 213 1.88 -20.48 2.82
N ALA A 214 2.49 -21.38 2.05
CA ALA A 214 3.94 -21.37 1.83
C ALA A 214 4.43 -20.14 1.06
N SER A 215 3.65 -19.63 0.10
CA SER A 215 4.05 -18.43 -0.65
C SER A 215 3.88 -17.18 0.19
N LEU A 216 2.82 -17.10 1.02
CA LEU A 216 2.65 -16.01 1.95
C LEU A 216 3.73 -16.00 3.04
N GLN A 217 4.06 -17.16 3.61
CA GLN A 217 5.17 -17.29 4.56
C GLN A 217 6.47 -16.74 3.96
N LYS A 218 6.82 -17.16 2.74
CA LYS A 218 8.00 -16.66 2.04
C LYS A 218 7.88 -15.18 1.71
N GLY A 219 6.68 -14.70 1.37
CA GLY A 219 6.41 -13.29 1.12
C GLY A 219 6.63 -12.40 2.33
N ILE A 220 6.22 -12.84 3.52
CA ILE A 220 6.50 -12.17 4.79
C ILE A 220 8.01 -12.08 5.03
N LEU A 221 8.74 -13.19 4.87
CA LEU A 221 10.20 -13.22 5.04
C LEU A 221 10.91 -12.29 4.05
N LEU A 222 10.48 -12.26 2.78
CA LEU A 222 11.03 -11.35 1.77
C LEU A 222 10.77 -9.89 2.12
N ALA A 223 9.56 -9.54 2.56
CA ALA A 223 9.21 -8.18 2.94
C ALA A 223 10.04 -7.64 4.14
N GLN A 224 10.58 -8.53 4.97
CA GLN A 224 11.44 -8.21 6.10
C GLN A 224 12.94 -8.18 5.75
N SER A 225 13.31 -8.73 4.59
CA SER A 225 14.71 -8.78 4.18
C SER A 225 15.24 -7.40 3.82
N ARG A 226 16.51 -7.16 4.14
CA ARG A 226 17.22 -6.00 3.60
C ARG A 226 17.52 -6.28 2.14
N TYR A 227 17.11 -5.37 1.27
CA TYR A 227 17.56 -5.37 -0.10
C TYR A 227 18.90 -4.64 -0.16
N CYS A 228 19.97 -5.40 -0.44
CA CYS A 228 21.31 -4.90 -0.67
C CYS A 228 21.52 -4.61 -2.15
#